data_AF-A0A7X3NWH1-F1
#
_entry.id   AF-A0A7X3NWH1-F1
#
_cell.length_a   1.000
_cell.length_b   1.000
_cell.length_c   1.000
_cell.angle_alpha   90.00
_cell.angle_beta   90.00
_cell.angle_gamma   90.00
#
_symmetry.space_group_name_H-M   'P 1'
#
loop_
_entity.id
_entity.type
_entity.pdbx_description
1 polymer ?
#
loop_
_entity_poly.entity_id
_entity_poly.type
_entity_poly.pdbx_seq_one_letter_code
_entity_poly.pdbx_strand_id
1 'polypeptide(L)'
;MAEQNGNENEAETQDLTEAASGVIINASQLQSIDISERFTRTKTETGWRIQLGASARVVVNFMTSMRKLEITLMQDDCIERDGDDLILIRNQSADAYRSQRGVSSSPLARSNERPSVSDASEN
;
A
#
# COMPACT_ATOMS: atom_id res chain seq x y z
N MET A 1 17.80 18.51 54.78
CA MET A 1 16.98 19.27 53.82
C MET A 1 16.98 18.50 52.52
N ALA A 2 15.78 18.26 51.99
CA ALA A 2 15.49 17.32 50.92
C ALA A 2 16.02 17.77 49.55
N GLU A 3 16.16 16.76 48.70
CA GLU A 3 16.75 16.71 47.37
C GLU A 3 16.00 17.55 46.33
N GLN A 4 16.70 18.05 45.31
CA GLN A 4 16.12 18.30 43.99
C GLN A 4 17.10 17.87 42.90
N ASN A 5 17.02 16.58 42.56
CA ASN A 5 17.42 16.04 41.26
C ASN A 5 16.39 16.51 40.24
N GLY A 6 16.72 17.53 39.45
CA GLY A 6 16.01 17.88 38.23
C GLY A 6 16.61 17.13 37.05
N ASN A 7 16.37 15.82 36.97
CA ASN A 7 16.71 15.06 35.77
C ASN A 7 15.59 15.34 34.76
N GLU A 8 15.87 16.25 33.84
CA GLU A 8 15.02 16.60 32.71
C GLU A 8 14.76 15.32 31.90
N ASN A 9 13.55 14.77 32.02
CA ASN A 9 13.04 13.79 31.08
C ASN A 9 12.85 14.54 29.76
N GLU A 10 13.88 14.53 28.92
CA GLU A 10 13.72 14.68 27.47
C GLU A 10 12.83 13.52 27.04
N ALA A 11 11.53 13.76 27.04
CA ALA A 11 10.57 12.89 26.41
C ALA A 11 10.93 12.87 24.93
N GLU A 12 11.66 11.84 24.51
CA GLU A 12 11.81 11.42 23.12
C GLU A 12 10.41 11.46 22.51
N THR A 13 10.16 12.53 21.77
CA THR A 13 8.95 12.66 20.99
C THR A 13 9.12 11.62 19.90
N GLN A 14 8.61 10.41 20.15
CA GLN A 14 8.51 9.40 19.12
C GLN A 14 7.81 10.08 17.96
N ASP A 15 8.52 10.26 16.85
CA ASP A 15 7.98 10.74 15.58
C ASP A 15 6.90 9.74 15.14
N LEU A 16 5.70 9.91 15.69
CA LEU A 16 4.49 9.20 15.30
C LEU A 16 4.18 9.70 13.91
N THR A 17 4.76 9.03 12.91
CA THR A 17 4.42 9.27 11.52
C THR A 17 3.01 8.72 11.32
N GLU A 18 2.00 9.58 11.41
CA GLU A 18 0.61 9.20 11.15
C GLU A 18 0.49 8.74 9.69
N ALA A 19 0.10 7.48 9.53
CA ALA A 19 -0.19 6.92 8.21
C ALA A 19 -1.48 7.54 7.66
N ALA A 20 -1.45 8.06 6.43
CA ALA A 20 -2.65 8.58 5.77
C ALA A 20 -3.63 7.44 5.40
N SER A 21 -3.09 6.26 5.07
CA SER A 21 -3.85 5.01 4.97
C SER A 21 -2.95 3.80 5.12
N GLY A 22 -3.52 2.59 5.20
CA GLY A 22 -2.70 1.39 5.24
C GLY A 22 -3.49 0.10 5.05
N VAL A 23 -2.76 -1.01 5.04
CA VAL A 23 -3.31 -2.38 5.05
C VAL A 23 -2.53 -3.19 6.08
N ILE A 24 -3.25 -3.89 6.94
CA ILE A 24 -2.67 -4.78 7.94
C ILE A 24 -3.01 -6.21 7.55
N ILE A 25 -2.01 -7.08 7.58
CA ILE A 25 -2.10 -8.47 7.19
C ILE A 25 -1.49 -9.31 8.31
N ASN A 26 -2.20 -10.35 8.74
CA ASN A 26 -1.60 -11.31 9.66
C ASN A 26 -0.45 -12.04 8.97
N ALA A 27 0.74 -11.91 9.53
CA ALA A 27 1.95 -12.34 8.89
C ALA A 27 2.21 -13.84 8.99
N SER A 28 1.53 -14.56 9.89
CA SER A 28 1.57 -16.03 9.92
C SER A 28 1.02 -16.65 8.63
N GLN A 29 0.27 -15.87 7.83
CA GLN A 29 -0.28 -16.29 6.55
C GLN A 29 0.67 -16.03 5.37
N LEU A 30 1.81 -15.36 5.59
CA LEU A 30 2.70 -14.90 4.53
C LEU A 30 3.74 -15.94 4.15
N GLN A 31 3.88 -16.16 2.85
CA GLN A 31 4.96 -16.98 2.30
C GLN A 31 6.13 -16.11 1.84
N SER A 32 5.84 -15.07 1.04
CA SER A 32 6.85 -14.16 0.52
C SER A 32 6.26 -12.80 0.18
N ILE A 33 7.15 -11.81 0.05
CA ILE A 33 6.83 -10.48 -0.44
C ILE A 33 7.82 -10.19 -1.57
N ASP A 34 7.29 -9.96 -2.77
CA ASP A 34 8.08 -9.55 -3.93
C ASP A 34 7.92 -8.04 -4.14
N ILE A 35 9.04 -7.32 -4.23
CA ILE A 35 9.07 -5.86 -4.44
C ILE A 35 9.78 -5.61 -5.76
N SER A 36 9.11 -4.93 -6.71
CA SER A 36 9.61 -4.78 -8.08
C SER A 36 10.78 -3.80 -8.23
N GLU A 37 11.04 -2.97 -7.21
CA GLU A 37 12.02 -1.89 -7.24
C GLU A 37 13.02 -1.98 -6.08
N ARG A 38 14.08 -1.15 -6.15
CA ARG A 38 15.06 -1.04 -5.07
C ARG A 38 14.41 -0.50 -3.80
N PHE A 39 14.81 -1.07 -2.66
CA PHE A 39 14.30 -0.70 -1.35
C PHE A 39 15.41 -0.71 -0.31
N THR A 40 15.19 0.03 0.78
CA THR A 40 16.05 0.01 1.96
C THR A 40 15.34 -0.75 3.06
N ARG A 41 16.05 -1.66 3.73
CA ARG A 41 15.52 -2.40 4.87
C ARG A 41 16.28 -2.03 6.14
N THR A 42 15.54 -1.71 7.18
CA THR A 42 16.05 -1.39 8.51
C THR A 42 15.49 -2.41 9.50
N LYS A 43 16.35 -2.95 10.38
CA LYS A 43 15.91 -3.84 11.47
C LYS A 43 15.27 -2.99 12.58
N THR A 44 14.14 -3.44 13.10
CA THR A 44 13.47 -2.83 14.26
C THR A 44 13.56 -3.77 15.46
N GLU A 45 13.07 -3.36 16.63
CA GLU A 45 13.06 -4.20 17.83
C GLU A 45 12.24 -5.49 17.63
N THR A 46 11.09 -5.37 16.98
CA THR A 46 10.10 -6.45 16.81
C THR A 46 10.12 -7.09 15.42
N GLY A 47 10.91 -6.56 14.48
CA GLY A 47 10.99 -7.10 13.14
C GLY A 47 11.85 -6.27 12.19
N TRP A 48 11.21 -5.68 11.19
CA TRP A 48 11.90 -4.87 10.19
C TRP A 48 10.94 -3.88 9.53
N ARG A 49 11.50 -2.77 9.03
CA ARG A 49 10.82 -1.79 8.20
C ARG A 49 11.54 -1.70 6.87
N ILE A 50 10.78 -1.65 5.79
CA ILE A 50 11.25 -1.40 4.44
C ILE A 50 10.70 -0.05 4.01
N GLN A 51 11.58 0.83 3.56
CA GLN A 51 11.21 2.11 2.96
C GLN A 51 11.48 2.06 1.46
N LEU A 52 10.50 2.48 0.68
CA LEU A 52 10.59 2.49 -0.78
C LEU A 52 11.22 3.79 -1.28
N GLY A 53 12.29 3.67 -2.08
CA GLY A 53 12.95 4.82 -2.69
C GLY A 53 12.25 5.33 -3.96
N ALA A 54 11.28 4.58 -4.48
CA ALA A 54 10.47 4.91 -5.65
C ALA A 54 9.15 4.15 -5.59
N SER A 55 8.19 4.51 -6.44
CA SER A 55 6.95 3.73 -6.55
C SER A 55 7.25 2.30 -7.01
N ALA A 56 6.70 1.32 -6.31
CA ALA A 56 6.99 -0.09 -6.52
C ALA A 56 5.70 -0.91 -6.54
N ARG A 57 5.65 -1.94 -7.41
CA ARG A 57 4.65 -2.99 -7.31
C ARG A 57 5.12 -3.99 -6.25
N VAL A 58 4.27 -4.21 -5.26
CA VAL A 58 4.45 -5.17 -4.18
C VAL A 58 3.45 -6.30 -4.36
N VAL A 59 3.96 -7.52 -4.34
CA VAL A 59 3.16 -8.74 -4.40
C VAL A 59 3.35 -9.51 -3.11
N VAL A 60 2.26 -9.77 -2.42
CA VAL A 60 2.23 -10.54 -1.19
C VAL A 60 1.65 -11.91 -1.50
N ASN A 61 2.48 -12.94 -1.33
CA ASN A 61 2.10 -14.34 -1.53
C ASN A 61 1.76 -14.97 -0.18
N PHE A 62 0.64 -15.69 -0.12
CA PHE A 62 0.15 -16.31 1.10
C PHE A 62 0.43 -17.81 1.10
N MET A 63 0.77 -18.38 2.26
CA MET A 63 1.19 -19.79 2.38
C MET A 63 0.11 -20.79 1.97
N THR A 64 -1.15 -20.50 2.25
CA THR A 64 -2.27 -21.45 2.12
C THR A 64 -3.25 -21.09 1.01
N SER A 65 -3.01 -20.00 0.28
CA SER A 65 -3.96 -19.45 -0.68
C SER A 65 -3.37 -19.39 -2.07
N MET A 66 -4.17 -19.78 -3.07
CA MET A 66 -3.85 -19.54 -4.49
C MET A 66 -3.98 -18.06 -4.87
N ARG A 67 -4.52 -17.22 -3.97
CA ARG A 67 -4.66 -15.77 -4.19
C ARG A 67 -3.40 -15.07 -3.71
N LYS A 68 -2.97 -14.05 -4.47
CA LYS A 68 -1.95 -13.07 -4.08
C LYS A 68 -2.60 -11.71 -3.89
N LEU A 69 -2.03 -10.91 -3.00
CA LEU A 69 -2.38 -9.49 -2.90
C LEU A 69 -1.35 -8.71 -3.72
N GLU A 70 -1.83 -7.97 -4.71
CA GLU A 70 -1.00 -7.07 -5.49
C GLU A 70 -1.39 -5.62 -5.21
N ILE A 71 -0.37 -4.81 -4.93
CA ILE A 71 -0.52 -3.42 -4.56
C ILE A 71 0.63 -2.59 -5.10
N THR A 72 0.33 -1.43 -5.65
CA THR A 72 1.34 -0.40 -5.91
C THR A 72 1.49 0.47 -4.68
N LEU A 73 2.72 0.59 -4.19
CA LEU A 73 3.09 1.57 -3.17
C LEU A 73 3.85 2.72 -3.83
N MET A 74 3.74 3.92 -3.27
CA MET A 74 4.42 5.12 -3.77
C MET A 74 5.81 5.24 -3.17
N GLN A 75 6.56 6.23 -3.66
CA GLN A 75 7.76 6.70 -2.99
C GLN A 75 7.44 7.08 -1.54
N ASP A 76 8.37 6.76 -0.64
CA ASP A 76 8.31 7.02 0.81
C ASP A 76 7.27 6.20 1.59
N ASP A 77 6.43 5.41 0.91
CA ASP A 77 5.59 4.41 1.58
C ASP A 77 6.48 3.37 2.27
N CYS A 78 5.94 2.78 3.34
CA CYS A 78 6.66 1.84 4.18
C CYS A 78 5.95 0.48 4.26
N ILE A 79 6.75 -0.58 4.34
CA ILE A 79 6.29 -1.94 4.66
C ILE A 79 6.94 -2.31 5.98
N GLU A 80 6.14 -2.63 6.99
CA GLU A 80 6.63 -2.92 8.32
C GLU A 80 6.17 -4.30 8.78
N ARG A 81 7.11 -5.06 9.32
CA ARG A 81 6.84 -6.29 10.05
C ARG A 81 7.00 -5.99 11.53
N ASP A 82 5.88 -6.06 12.24
CA ASP A 82 5.81 -5.87 13.68
C ASP A 82 5.14 -7.10 14.31
N GLY A 83 5.91 -7.91 15.06
CA GLY A 83 5.39 -9.07 15.76
C GLY A 83 4.71 -10.08 14.84
N ASP A 84 3.38 -10.13 14.86
CA ASP A 84 2.53 -11.02 14.03
C ASP A 84 1.81 -10.31 12.87
N ASP A 85 2.05 -9.00 12.71
CA ASP A 85 1.47 -8.21 11.64
C ASP A 85 2.49 -7.79 10.57
N LEU A 86 2.01 -7.73 9.33
CA LEU A 86 2.63 -7.01 8.23
C LEU A 86 1.75 -5.81 7.90
N ILE A 87 2.33 -4.63 7.99
CA ILE A 87 1.66 -3.34 7.85
C ILE A 87 2.21 -2.67 6.60
N LEU A 88 1.34 -2.40 5.63
CA LEU A 88 1.63 -1.57 4.46
C LEU A 88 1.18 -0.15 4.80
N ILE A 89 2.13 0.70 5.16
CA ILE A 89 1.92 2.10 5.57
C ILE A 89 1.97 2.99 4.33
N ARG A 90 0.93 3.76 4.09
CA ARG A 90 0.81 4.65 2.94
C ARG A 90 0.74 6.11 3.38
N ASN A 91 1.50 6.95 2.69
CA ASN A 91 1.56 8.38 2.97
C ASN A 91 0.46 9.19 2.27
N GLN A 92 -0.33 8.55 1.40
CA GLN A 92 -1.51 9.16 0.78
C GLN A 92 -2.80 8.44 1.18
N SER A 93 -3.94 9.09 0.95
CA SER A 93 -5.26 8.51 1.20
C SER A 93 -5.52 7.29 0.31
N ALA A 94 -6.37 6.36 0.75
CA ALA A 94 -6.65 5.13 0.01
C ALA A 94 -7.19 5.39 -1.41
N ASP A 95 -7.88 6.52 -1.64
CA ASP A 95 -8.44 6.88 -2.95
C ASP A 95 -7.37 7.28 -3.97
N ALA A 96 -6.24 7.85 -3.53
CA ALA A 96 -5.11 8.17 -4.41
C ALA A 96 -4.48 6.91 -5.06
N TYR A 97 -4.58 5.76 -4.39
CA TYR A 97 -4.11 4.48 -4.92
C TYR A 97 -5.16 3.77 -5.80
N ARG A 98 -6.44 4.16 -5.70
CA ARG A 98 -7.51 3.60 -6.55
C ARG A 98 -7.48 4.18 -7.95
N SER A 99 -7.21 5.47 -8.09
CA SER A 99 -7.10 6.14 -9.39
C SER A 99 -5.99 5.57 -10.27
N GLN A 100 -4.92 5.03 -9.67
CA GLN A 100 -3.83 4.38 -10.40
C GLN A 100 -4.19 2.98 -10.95
N ARG A 101 -5.21 2.31 -10.42
CA ARG A 101 -5.72 1.06 -11.02
C ARG A 101 -6.50 1.31 -12.33
N GLY A 102 -6.74 2.57 -12.69
CA GLY A 102 -7.58 2.99 -13.81
C GLY A 102 -6.91 3.05 -15.19
N VAL A 103 -5.61 2.78 -15.31
CA VAL A 103 -4.92 2.78 -16.63
C VAL A 103 -4.99 1.44 -17.37
N SER A 104 -5.62 0.42 -16.79
CA SER A 104 -6.09 -0.73 -17.56
C SER A 104 -7.33 -0.30 -18.33
N SER A 105 -7.12 0.27 -19.53
CA SER A 105 -8.14 0.43 -20.55
C SER A 105 -8.91 -0.88 -20.73
N SER A 106 -10.09 -0.96 -20.10
CA SER A 106 -11.06 -1.99 -20.39
C SER A 106 -11.49 -1.83 -21.85
N PRO A 107 -11.27 -2.82 -22.73
CA PRO A 107 -11.72 -2.74 -24.13
C PRO A 107 -13.23 -2.96 -24.27
N LEU A 108 -13.96 -3.09 -23.15
CA LEU A 108 -15.40 -3.40 -23.14
C LEU A 108 -16.30 -2.16 -22.95
N ALA A 109 -15.74 -0.96 -22.98
CA ALA A 109 -16.54 0.26 -22.97
C ALA A 109 -17.03 0.60 -24.40
N ARG A 110 -18.24 0.10 -24.72
CA ARG A 110 -19.23 0.67 -25.65
C ARG A 110 -18.97 0.56 -27.16
N SER A 111 -19.15 -0.64 -27.71
CA SER A 111 -19.78 -0.76 -29.04
C SER A 111 -21.29 -0.85 -28.84
N ASN A 112 -21.94 0.32 -28.74
CA ASN A 112 -23.40 0.40 -28.87
C ASN A 112 -23.73 1.40 -29.99
N GLU A 113 -23.18 1.17 -31.17
CA GLU A 113 -23.72 1.74 -32.40
C GLU A 113 -25.06 1.06 -32.67
N ARG A 114 -26.15 1.77 -32.37
CA ARG A 114 -27.47 1.44 -32.90
C ARG A 114 -27.43 1.65 -34.41
N PRO A 115 -27.91 0.72 -35.25
CA PRO A 115 -28.17 1.05 -36.64
C PRO A 115 -29.34 2.04 -36.66
N SER A 116 -29.08 3.27 -37.10
CA SER A 116 -30.13 4.18 -37.57
C SER A 116 -30.73 3.56 -38.82
N VAL A 117 -31.90 2.94 -38.66
CA VAL A 117 -32.79 2.62 -39.79
C VAL A 117 -33.09 3.94 -40.51
N SER A 118 -32.58 4.07 -41.73
CA SER A 118 -32.98 5.12 -42.66
C SER A 118 -34.40 4.85 -43.11
N ASP A 119 -35.26 5.82 -42.86
CA ASP A 119 -36.65 5.89 -43.31
C ASP A 119 -36.70 5.67 -44.84
N ALA A 120 -37.45 4.66 -45.25
CA ALA A 120 -37.67 4.36 -46.66
C ALA A 120 -38.65 5.41 -47.21
N SER A 121 -38.13 6.31 -48.05
CA SER A 121 -39.00 7.18 -48.85
C SER A 121 -39.79 6.33 -49.84
N GLU A 122 -41.10 6.23 -49.59
CA GLU A 122 -42.10 5.70 -50.51
C GLU A 122 -42.08 6.47 -51.85
N ASN A 123 -42.41 5.74 -52.90
CA ASN A 123 -42.42 6.17 -54.29
C ASN A 123 -43.85 6.43 -54.77
#